data_AF-A0A8X6FJG1-F1
#
_entry.id   AF-A0A8X6FJG1-F1
#
_cell.length_a   1.000
_cell.length_b   1.000
_cell.length_c   1.000
_cell.angle_alpha   90.00
_cell.angle_beta   90.00
_cell.angle_gamma   90.00
#
_symmetry.space_group_name_H-M   'P 1'
#
loop_
_entity.id
_entity.type
_entity.pdbx_description
1 polymer ?
#
loop_
_entity_poly.entity_id
_entity_poly.type
_entity_poly.pdbx_seq_one_letter_code
_entity_poly.pdbx_strand_id
1 'polypeptide(L)'
;QASINDDCDPSTIPVMNSFDIKKFSGKWFELAKTAAGYIDVSDGVWLIEGNNVSHKFLFSGRDNNQHCIRPIRGKISAAKEPPGMLNLNYQTYSTHVEETIRVLFTDYVSVAVIYTCMHHVHHEKEACHAAGLFGAIWTRQPHVDVDLYDKAVQYLEMACVQRTTLMIRNIVGK
;
A
#
# COMPACT_ATOMS: atom_id res chain seq x y z
N GLN A 1 23.08 0.73 -27.66
CA GLN A 1 22.65 1.75 -26.69
C GLN A 1 21.35 1.23 -26.10
N ALA A 2 21.43 0.49 -24.99
CA ALA A 2 20.27 -0.15 -24.36
C ALA A 2 19.56 0.91 -23.49
N SER A 3 18.29 1.15 -23.77
CA SER A 3 17.43 2.08 -23.02
C SER A 3 17.12 1.51 -21.64
N ILE A 4 17.25 2.35 -20.61
CA ILE A 4 17.17 2.01 -19.18
C ILE A 4 15.72 1.73 -18.67
N ASN A 5 14.72 1.44 -19.51
CA ASN A 5 13.30 1.49 -19.06
C ASN A 5 12.36 0.40 -19.65
N ASP A 6 12.73 -0.87 -19.70
CA ASP A 6 11.81 -1.94 -20.20
C ASP A 6 11.50 -3.09 -19.21
N ASP A 7 11.95 -3.05 -17.95
CA ASP A 7 11.87 -4.22 -17.04
C ASP A 7 10.90 -4.09 -15.85
N CYS A 8 9.98 -3.12 -15.89
CA CYS A 8 8.97 -2.95 -14.84
C CYS A 8 7.60 -3.39 -15.35
N ASP A 9 7.44 -4.70 -15.54
CA ASP A 9 6.16 -5.32 -15.84
C ASP A 9 5.43 -5.65 -14.51
N PRO A 10 4.38 -4.90 -14.13
CA PRO A 10 3.49 -5.23 -13.02
C PRO A 10 3.11 -6.70 -12.90
N SER A 11 2.99 -7.46 -13.98
CA SER A 11 2.66 -8.88 -13.91
C SER A 11 3.74 -9.73 -13.23
N THR A 12 5.00 -9.26 -13.24
CA THR A 12 6.15 -9.94 -12.63
C THR A 12 6.38 -9.56 -11.16
N ILE A 13 5.69 -8.52 -10.68
CA ILE A 13 5.86 -8.01 -9.32
C ILE A 13 5.35 -9.05 -8.32
N PRO A 14 6.20 -9.51 -7.38
CA PRO A 14 5.87 -10.59 -6.48
C PRO A 14 4.71 -10.21 -5.56
N VAL A 15 3.99 -11.21 -5.09
CA VAL A 15 2.92 -11.07 -4.13
C VAL A 15 3.05 -12.17 -3.10
N MET A 16 2.71 -11.87 -1.85
CA MET A 16 2.84 -12.82 -0.77
C MET A 16 1.89 -14.02 -0.95
N ASN A 17 2.44 -15.17 -1.34
CA ASN A 17 1.67 -16.37 -1.66
C ASN A 17 1.00 -17.04 -0.45
N SER A 18 1.50 -16.81 0.77
CA SER A 18 0.96 -17.40 2.00
C SER A 18 0.38 -16.33 2.92
N PHE A 19 -0.32 -15.34 2.35
CA PHE A 19 -0.87 -14.22 3.11
C PHE A 19 -2.08 -14.64 3.97
N ASP A 20 -2.07 -14.25 5.25
CA ASP A 20 -3.18 -14.45 6.19
C ASP A 20 -3.77 -13.11 6.64
N ILE A 21 -4.96 -12.79 6.12
CA ILE A 21 -5.68 -11.54 6.44
C ILE A 21 -6.05 -11.42 7.93
N LYS A 22 -6.19 -12.54 8.65
CA LYS A 22 -6.51 -12.50 10.08
C LYS A 22 -5.31 -12.01 10.88
N LYS A 23 -4.11 -12.50 10.56
CA LYS A 23 -2.86 -12.00 11.15
C LYS A 23 -2.56 -10.55 10.73
N PHE A 24 -2.99 -10.18 9.53
CA PHE A 24 -2.88 -8.82 9.03
C PHE A 24 -3.84 -7.82 9.69
N SER A 25 -4.87 -8.29 10.38
CA SER A 25 -5.83 -7.41 11.07
C SER A 25 -5.16 -6.59 12.18
N GLY A 26 -5.83 -5.55 12.64
CA GLY A 26 -5.38 -4.60 13.63
C GLY A 26 -4.99 -3.26 13.03
N LYS A 27 -4.24 -2.46 13.81
CA LYS A 27 -3.84 -1.11 13.46
C LYS A 27 -2.53 -1.11 12.65
N TRP A 28 -2.47 -0.26 11.64
CA TRP A 28 -1.30 0.00 10.80
C TRP A 28 -1.14 1.50 10.56
N PHE A 29 0.07 2.01 10.67
CA PHE A 29 0.45 3.40 10.44
C PHE A 29 1.19 3.50 9.10
N GLU A 30 0.80 4.46 8.26
CA GLU A 30 1.50 4.75 7.01
C GLU A 30 2.82 5.48 7.34
N LEU A 31 3.94 4.77 7.20
CA LEU A 31 5.27 5.30 7.44
C LEU A 31 5.75 6.15 6.26
N ALA A 32 5.56 5.62 5.05
CA ALA A 32 5.95 6.23 3.80
C ALA A 32 5.04 5.79 2.67
N LYS A 33 4.82 6.66 1.69
CA LYS A 33 4.13 6.30 0.45
C LYS A 33 4.54 7.21 -0.70
N THR A 34 4.33 6.74 -1.93
CA THR A 34 4.46 7.54 -3.14
C THR A 34 3.43 8.68 -3.17
N ALA A 35 3.66 9.71 -3.98
CA ALA A 35 2.68 10.78 -4.23
C ALA A 35 1.49 10.33 -5.09
N ALA A 36 1.63 9.21 -5.82
CA ALA A 36 0.48 8.52 -6.39
C ALA A 36 -0.48 8.11 -5.26
N GLY A 37 -1.79 8.09 -5.52
CA GLY A 37 -2.80 7.76 -4.52
C GLY A 37 -4.05 8.62 -4.63
N TYR A 38 -5.21 8.07 -4.24
CA TYR A 38 -6.46 8.84 -4.19
C TYR A 38 -6.48 9.84 -3.01
N ILE A 39 -5.60 9.67 -2.02
CA ILE A 39 -5.63 10.45 -0.78
C ILE A 39 -4.22 10.88 -0.38
N ASP A 40 -3.96 12.18 -0.52
CA ASP A 40 -2.79 12.84 0.05
C ASP A 40 -3.10 13.33 1.47
N VAL A 41 -2.77 12.51 2.45
CA VAL A 41 -2.76 12.88 3.88
C VAL A 41 -1.35 13.35 4.27
N SER A 42 -1.06 13.74 5.51
CA SER A 42 0.27 13.92 6.10
C SER A 42 0.61 12.77 7.05
N ASP A 43 -0.40 12.17 7.69
CA ASP A 43 -0.32 10.90 8.40
C ASP A 43 -1.54 10.02 8.06
N GLY A 44 -1.33 8.70 8.00
CA GLY A 44 -2.37 7.75 7.67
C GLY A 44 -2.40 6.61 8.67
N VAL A 45 -3.59 6.22 9.11
CA VAL A 45 -3.79 5.08 9.99
C VAL A 45 -4.91 4.23 9.44
N TRP A 46 -4.59 2.95 9.26
CA TRP A 46 -5.52 1.90 8.89
C TRP A 46 -5.86 1.07 10.12
N LEU A 47 -7.15 0.80 10.31
CA LEU A 47 -7.64 -0.18 11.27
C LEU A 47 -8.40 -1.24 10.48
N ILE A 48 -7.86 -2.46 10.47
CA ILE A 48 -8.46 -3.62 9.80
C ILE A 48 -9.07 -4.50 10.87
N GLU A 49 -10.37 -4.74 10.78
CA GLU A 49 -11.09 -5.57 11.74
C GLU A 49 -11.93 -6.58 10.98
N GLY A 50 -11.93 -7.83 11.41
CA GLY A 50 -12.73 -8.84 10.75
C GLY A 50 -12.86 -10.11 11.55
N ASN A 51 -13.77 -10.94 11.06
CA ASN A 51 -13.98 -12.28 11.53
C ASN A 51 -13.74 -13.27 10.38
N ASN A 52 -14.08 -14.54 10.59
CA ASN A 52 -13.91 -15.59 9.59
C ASN A 52 -14.71 -15.35 8.28
N VAL A 53 -15.67 -14.42 8.27
CA VAL A 53 -16.63 -14.22 7.17
C VAL A 53 -16.38 -12.90 6.42
N SER A 54 -15.99 -11.84 7.11
CA SER A 54 -15.77 -10.53 6.49
C SER A 54 -14.77 -9.69 7.26
N HIS A 55 -13.91 -8.97 6.54
CA HIS A 55 -13.05 -7.94 7.09
C HIS A 55 -13.50 -6.56 6.59
N LYS A 56 -13.33 -5.57 7.44
CA LYS A 56 -13.60 -4.16 7.20
C LYS A 56 -12.35 -3.38 7.49
N PHE A 57 -12.21 -2.24 6.83
CA PHE A 57 -11.18 -1.28 7.17
C PHE A 57 -11.79 0.07 7.51
N LEU A 58 -11.10 0.78 8.38
CA LEU A 58 -11.26 2.21 8.64
C LEU A 58 -9.92 2.87 8.34
N PHE A 59 -9.91 3.83 7.42
CA PHE A 59 -8.77 4.67 7.16
C PHE A 59 -9.04 6.09 7.67
N SER A 60 -8.08 6.65 8.39
CA SER A 60 -8.12 8.02 8.89
C SER A 60 -6.75 8.67 8.79
N GLY A 61 -6.72 9.99 8.69
CA GLY A 61 -5.48 10.75 8.61
C GLY A 61 -5.73 12.24 8.73
N ARG A 62 -4.66 13.02 8.66
CA ARG A 62 -4.70 14.48 8.53
C ARG A 62 -4.27 14.89 7.13
N ASP A 63 -4.78 15.98 6.59
CA ASP A 63 -4.24 16.57 5.37
C ASP A 63 -2.89 17.29 5.63
N ASN A 64 -2.31 17.91 4.60
CA ASN A 64 -1.07 18.69 4.72
C ASN A 64 -1.22 19.94 5.60
N ASN A 65 -2.45 20.39 5.86
CA ASN A 65 -2.78 21.51 6.73
C ASN A 65 -3.17 21.07 8.16
N GLN A 66 -2.91 19.80 8.52
CA GLN A 66 -3.22 19.20 9.83
C GLN A 66 -4.73 19.05 10.14
N HIS A 67 -5.62 19.16 9.15
CA HIS A 67 -7.03 18.88 9.35
C HIS A 67 -7.33 17.39 9.23
N CYS A 68 -8.11 16.84 10.15
CA CYS A 68 -8.59 15.48 10.06
C CYS A 68 -9.45 15.29 8.81
N ILE A 69 -9.09 14.34 7.95
CA ILE A 69 -9.94 13.94 6.84
C ILE A 69 -11.17 13.19 7.38
N ARG A 70 -12.27 13.20 6.62
CA ARG A 70 -13.40 12.33 6.91
C ARG A 70 -12.93 10.87 6.81
N PRO A 71 -13.10 10.04 7.85
CA PRO A 71 -12.63 8.67 7.80
C PRO A 71 -13.33 7.84 6.73
N ILE A 72 -12.56 7.06 5.98
CA ILE A 72 -13.04 6.18 4.92
C ILE A 72 -13.28 4.80 5.53
N ARG A 73 -14.42 4.21 5.19
CA ARG A 73 -14.83 2.90 5.68
C ARG A 73 -15.14 2.01 4.50
N GLY A 74 -14.68 0.78 4.55
CA GLY A 74 -14.90 -0.19 3.49
C GLY A 74 -14.80 -1.62 3.94
N LYS A 75 -14.97 -2.52 2.99
CA LYS A 75 -14.67 -3.94 3.11
C LYS A 75 -13.30 -4.20 2.52
N ILE A 76 -12.58 -5.14 3.12
CA ILE A 76 -11.33 -5.67 2.61
C ILE A 76 -11.40 -7.18 2.58
N SER A 77 -10.91 -7.80 1.51
CA SER A 77 -10.83 -9.26 1.41
C SER A 77 -9.59 -9.68 0.65
N ALA A 78 -9.00 -10.80 1.06
CA ALA A 78 -7.96 -11.45 0.26
C ALA A 78 -8.60 -12.11 -0.97
N ALA A 79 -7.94 -12.01 -2.12
CA ALA A 79 -8.28 -12.78 -3.31
C ALA A 79 -8.06 -14.28 -3.05
N LYS A 80 -8.67 -15.13 -3.88
CA LYS A 80 -8.48 -16.59 -3.77
C LYS A 80 -7.04 -16.97 -4.10
N GLU A 81 -6.56 -16.50 -5.24
CA GLU A 81 -5.21 -16.77 -5.72
C GLU A 81 -4.72 -15.54 -6.51
N PRO A 82 -3.56 -14.94 -6.16
CA PRO A 82 -2.77 -15.18 -4.95
C PRO A 82 -3.37 -14.46 -3.71
N PRO A 83 -3.28 -15.02 -2.50
CA PRO A 83 -3.95 -14.47 -1.32
C PRO A 83 -3.38 -13.13 -0.84
N GLY A 84 -2.17 -12.76 -1.25
CA GLY A 84 -1.58 -11.44 -0.99
C GLY A 84 -2.17 -10.31 -1.84
N MET A 85 -3.08 -10.60 -2.77
CA MET A 85 -3.92 -9.59 -3.41
C MET A 85 -5.10 -9.26 -2.52
N LEU A 86 -5.26 -7.99 -2.13
CA LEU A 86 -6.38 -7.52 -1.32
C LEU A 86 -7.31 -6.66 -2.16
N ASN A 87 -8.59 -7.00 -2.14
CA ASN A 87 -9.64 -6.23 -2.77
C ASN A 87 -10.27 -5.31 -1.72
N LEU A 88 -10.22 -4.02 -1.97
CA LEU A 88 -10.86 -3.00 -1.15
C LEU A 88 -12.10 -2.50 -1.89
N ASN A 89 -13.20 -2.41 -1.14
CA ASN A 89 -14.48 -1.97 -1.65
C ASN A 89 -15.06 -0.96 -0.66
N TYR A 90 -15.19 0.29 -1.10
CA TYR A 90 -15.58 1.40 -0.24
C TYR A 90 -16.31 2.48 -1.04
N GLN A 91 -16.92 3.40 -0.30
CA GLN A 91 -17.62 4.53 -0.89
C GLN A 91 -16.94 5.84 -0.50
N THR A 92 -16.58 6.64 -1.50
CA THR A 92 -16.11 8.02 -1.31
C THR A 92 -17.14 8.97 -1.87
N TYR A 93 -17.71 9.82 -1.01
CA TYR A 93 -18.81 10.72 -1.37
C TYR A 93 -19.97 9.97 -2.05
N SER A 94 -20.14 10.11 -3.36
CA SER A 94 -21.19 9.46 -4.16
C SER A 94 -20.69 8.30 -5.03
N THR A 95 -19.40 7.98 -4.99
CA THR A 95 -18.79 6.98 -5.88
C THR A 95 -18.41 5.72 -5.11
N HIS A 96 -18.80 4.58 -5.67
CA HIS A 96 -18.32 3.27 -5.26
C HIS A 96 -16.95 3.01 -5.88
N VAL A 97 -15.98 2.65 -5.05
CA VAL A 97 -14.60 2.40 -5.46
C VAL A 97 -14.27 0.96 -5.17
N GLU A 98 -13.75 0.27 -6.18
CA GLU A 98 -13.17 -1.06 -6.07
C GLU A 98 -11.72 -0.97 -6.51
N GLU A 99 -10.81 -1.31 -5.62
CA GLU A 99 -9.38 -1.29 -5.87
C GLU A 99 -8.73 -2.60 -5.43
N THR A 100 -7.64 -2.96 -6.09
CA THR A 100 -6.83 -4.12 -5.73
C THR A 100 -5.44 -3.64 -5.34
N ILE A 101 -4.97 -4.06 -4.16
CA ILE A 101 -3.61 -3.81 -3.69
C ILE A 101 -2.87 -5.13 -3.52
N ARG A 102 -1.56 -5.10 -3.70
CA ARG A 102 -0.65 -6.23 -3.52
C ARG A 102 0.12 -6.05 -2.23
N VAL A 103 0.11 -7.08 -1.39
CA VAL A 103 1.05 -7.21 -0.28
C VAL A 103 2.31 -7.89 -0.81
N LEU A 104 3.38 -7.11 -0.99
CA LEU A 104 4.68 -7.63 -1.42
C LEU A 104 5.34 -8.43 -0.30
N PHE A 105 5.24 -7.90 0.92
CA PHE A 105 5.81 -8.50 2.12
C PHE A 105 5.06 -8.04 3.37
N THR A 106 4.91 -8.92 4.35
CA THR A 106 4.60 -8.53 5.72
C THR A 106 5.09 -9.61 6.67
N ASP A 107 5.59 -9.20 7.84
CA ASP A 107 5.84 -10.10 8.97
C ASP A 107 4.66 -10.14 9.94
N TYR A 108 3.56 -9.46 9.62
CA TYR A 108 2.35 -9.24 10.43
C TYR A 108 2.53 -8.43 11.72
N VAL A 109 3.74 -8.33 12.24
CA VAL A 109 4.07 -7.85 13.58
C VAL A 109 4.73 -6.49 13.59
N SER A 110 5.49 -6.13 12.54
CA SER A 110 6.22 -4.86 12.49
C SER A 110 5.89 -4.07 11.23
N VAL A 111 5.88 -4.70 10.06
CA VAL A 111 5.87 -4.00 8.77
C VAL A 111 5.04 -4.73 7.72
N ALA A 112 4.47 -3.95 6.81
CA ALA A 112 3.86 -4.42 5.59
C ALA A 112 4.23 -3.50 4.44
N VAL A 113 4.52 -4.10 3.29
CA VAL A 113 4.88 -3.40 2.06
C VAL A 113 3.78 -3.63 1.04
N ILE A 114 3.17 -2.52 0.63
CA ILE A 114 1.99 -2.46 -0.23
C ILE A 114 2.38 -1.87 -1.57
N TYR A 115 1.83 -2.44 -2.64
CA TYR A 115 2.00 -1.98 -4.00
C TYR A 115 0.67 -2.00 -4.74
N THR A 116 0.42 -1.02 -5.60
CA THR A 116 -0.62 -1.11 -6.62
C THR A 116 -0.25 -0.31 -7.86
N CYS A 117 -0.76 -0.73 -9.02
CA CYS A 117 -0.72 0.08 -10.22
C CYS A 117 -2.07 0.78 -10.36
N MET A 118 -2.07 2.11 -10.23
CA MET A 118 -3.28 2.91 -10.33
C MET A 118 -3.58 3.35 -11.77
N HIS A 119 -2.58 3.32 -12.65
CA HIS A 119 -2.73 3.74 -14.04
C HIS A 119 -1.96 2.83 -15.00
N HIS A 120 -2.70 1.98 -15.71
CA HIS A 120 -2.15 1.12 -16.75
C HIS A 120 -2.05 1.88 -18.08
N VAL A 121 -0.91 1.80 -18.76
CA VAL A 121 -0.65 2.50 -20.03
C VAL A 121 -1.33 1.78 -21.20
N HIS A 122 -1.36 0.45 -21.15
CA HIS A 122 -1.99 -0.40 -22.15
C HIS A 122 -2.85 -1.47 -21.48
N HIS A 123 -3.96 -1.86 -22.11
CA HIS A 123 -4.83 -2.91 -21.59
C HIS A 123 -4.31 -4.33 -21.86
N GLU A 124 -3.45 -4.49 -22.87
CA GLU A 124 -2.98 -5.82 -23.34
C GLU A 124 -1.65 -6.27 -22.72
N LYS A 125 -0.89 -5.33 -22.17
CA LYS A 125 0.29 -5.59 -21.33
C LYS A 125 0.02 -4.91 -20.01
N GLU A 126 0.21 -5.60 -18.89
CA GLU A 126 0.08 -5.00 -17.56
C GLU A 126 1.21 -3.97 -17.31
N ALA A 127 1.43 -2.98 -18.17
CA ALA A 127 2.45 -1.96 -18.00
C ALA A 127 1.89 -0.80 -17.17
N CYS A 128 2.53 -0.48 -16.05
CA CYS A 128 2.12 0.64 -15.21
C CYS A 128 2.82 1.93 -15.64
N HIS A 129 2.06 3.02 -15.72
CA HIS A 129 2.66 4.32 -15.91
C HIS A 129 3.45 4.69 -14.64
N ALA A 130 4.65 5.27 -14.79
CA ALA A 130 5.49 5.62 -13.64
C ALA A 130 4.76 6.52 -12.62
N ALA A 131 3.94 7.46 -13.09
CA ALA A 131 3.11 8.32 -12.22
C ALA A 131 1.93 7.60 -11.55
N GLY A 132 1.56 6.41 -12.01
CA GLY A 132 0.51 5.56 -11.43
C GLY A 132 1.04 4.46 -10.51
N LEU A 133 2.36 4.34 -10.35
CA LEU A 133 2.97 3.39 -9.41
C LEU A 133 2.72 3.87 -7.99
N PHE A 134 1.95 3.09 -7.24
CA PHE A 134 1.73 3.31 -5.83
C PHE A 134 2.52 2.31 -5.00
N GLY A 135 3.34 2.82 -4.10
CA GLY A 135 4.01 2.03 -3.08
C GLY A 135 3.78 2.64 -1.71
N ALA A 136 3.50 1.82 -0.71
CA ALA A 136 3.37 2.25 0.67
C ALA A 136 4.04 1.27 1.63
N ILE A 137 4.60 1.83 2.71
CA ILE A 137 5.14 1.10 3.85
C ILE A 137 4.23 1.36 5.03
N TRP A 138 3.65 0.29 5.55
CA TRP A 138 2.81 0.32 6.73
C TRP A 138 3.53 -0.34 7.90
N THR A 139 3.31 0.19 9.09
CA THR A 139 4.02 -0.24 10.32
C THR A 139 3.05 -0.42 11.47
N ARG A 140 3.37 -1.27 12.45
CA ARG A 140 2.56 -1.41 13.67
C ARG A 140 2.77 -0.29 14.69
N GLN A 141 3.88 0.44 14.57
CA GLN A 141 4.22 1.58 15.42
C GLN A 141 4.28 2.85 14.58
N PRO A 142 3.87 4.01 15.11
CA PRO A 142 3.91 5.26 14.35
C PRO A 142 5.35 5.65 13.99
N HIS A 143 6.32 5.27 14.81
CA HIS A 143 7.74 5.57 14.62
C HIS A 143 8.54 4.27 14.59
N VAL A 144 9.49 4.18 13.67
CA VAL A 144 10.38 3.02 13.53
C VAL A 144 11.81 3.47 13.25
N ASP A 145 12.75 2.54 13.45
CA ASP A 145 14.16 2.72 13.09
C ASP A 145 14.39 2.74 11.57
N VAL A 146 15.57 3.25 11.18
CA VAL A 146 15.97 3.37 9.78
C VAL A 146 16.20 2.00 9.13
N ASP A 147 16.63 0.99 9.89
CA ASP A 147 16.95 -0.34 9.36
C ASP A 147 15.68 -1.06 8.87
N LEU A 148 14.58 -0.97 9.62
CA LEU A 148 13.29 -1.51 9.24
C LEU A 148 12.74 -0.80 8.00
N TYR A 149 12.90 0.53 7.93
CA TYR A 149 12.55 1.29 6.74
C TYR A 149 13.35 0.85 5.52
N ASP A 150 14.68 0.77 5.64
CA ASP A 150 15.57 0.41 4.54
C ASP A 150 15.29 -1.00 4.02
N LYS A 151 15.01 -1.95 4.92
CA LYS A 151 14.58 -3.29 4.55
C LYS A 151 13.24 -3.28 3.81
N ALA A 152 12.27 -2.48 4.25
CA ALA A 152 10.97 -2.37 3.59
C ALA A 152 11.08 -1.71 2.20
N VAL A 153 11.97 -0.73 2.03
CA VAL A 153 12.23 -0.08 0.75
C VAL A 153 12.77 -1.04 -0.29
N GLN A 154 13.60 -2.03 0.09
CA GLN A 154 14.12 -3.02 -0.87
C GLN A 154 12.99 -3.77 -1.59
N TYR A 155 11.90 -4.12 -0.89
CA TYR A 155 10.74 -4.75 -1.52
C TYR A 155 10.03 -3.82 -2.51
N LEU A 156 9.99 -2.51 -2.23
CA LEU A 156 9.42 -1.51 -3.14
C LEU A 156 10.31 -1.28 -4.36
N GLU A 157 11.63 -1.26 -4.19
CA GLU A 157 12.59 -1.12 -5.29
C GLU A 157 12.54 -2.35 -6.23
N MET A 158 12.36 -3.56 -5.68
CA MET A 158 12.05 -4.75 -6.47
C MET A 158 10.72 -4.64 -7.24
N ALA A 159 9.81 -3.79 -6.78
CA ALA A 159 8.56 -3.45 -7.45
C ALA A 159 8.63 -2.15 -8.28
N CYS A 160 9.85 -1.70 -8.61
CA CYS A 160 10.11 -0.48 -9.39
C CYS A 160 9.62 0.83 -8.76
N VAL A 161 9.30 0.82 -7.47
CA VAL A 161 9.01 2.03 -6.70
C VAL A 161 10.33 2.54 -6.12
N GLN A 162 10.85 3.61 -6.71
CA GLN A 162 12.13 4.19 -6.30
C GLN A 162 12.01 4.89 -4.94
N ARG A 163 13.03 4.73 -4.07
CA ARG A 163 13.09 5.39 -2.75
C ARG A 163 12.86 6.90 -2.83
N THR A 164 13.37 7.57 -3.85
CA THR A 164 13.25 9.03 -4.07
C THR A 164 11.81 9.49 -4.29
N THR A 165 10.90 8.59 -4.66
CA THR A 165 9.47 8.89 -4.86
C THR A 165 8.66 8.78 -3.57
N LEU A 166 9.24 8.22 -2.50
CA LEU A 166 8.58 8.01 -1.23
C LEU A 166 8.60 9.28 -0.37
N MET A 167 7.41 9.73 0.01
CA MET A 167 7.23 10.74 1.05
C MET A 167 7.27 10.06 2.42
N ILE A 168 8.40 10.21 3.10
CA ILE A 168 8.64 9.70 4.45
C ILE A 168 7.95 10.62 5.46
N ARG A 169 7.21 10.05 6.41
CA ARG A 169 6.42 10.85 7.35
C ARG A 169 6.82 10.69 8.81
N ASN A 170 7.22 9.49 9.24
CA ASN A 170 7.37 9.19 10.67
C ASN A 170 8.62 8.36 11.05
N ILE A 171 9.78 8.58 10.43
CA ILE A 171 11.04 7.91 10.85
C ILE A 171 11.70 8.68 12.01
N VAL A 172 12.18 7.95 13.02
CA VAL A 172 12.98 8.52 14.12
C VAL A 172 14.46 8.26 13.85
N GLY A 173 15.30 9.31 13.94
CA GLY A 173 16.76 9.20 13.81
C GLY A 173 17.36 9.74 12.51
N LYS A 174 17.05 10.99 12.14
CA LYS A 174 17.93 11.79 11.29
C LYS A 174 18.87 12.62 12.15
#